data_AF-A0A2L0F6X0-F1
#
_entry.id   AF-A0A2L0F6X0-F1
#
_cell.length_a   1.000
_cell.length_b   1.000
_cell.length_c   1.000
_cell.angle_alpha   90.00
_cell.angle_beta   90.00
_cell.angle_gamma   90.00
#
_symmetry.space_group_name_H-M   'P 1'
#
loop_
_entity.id
_entity.type
_entity.pdbx_description
1 polymer ?
#
loop_
_entity_poly.entity_id
_entity_poly.type
_entity_poly.pdbx_seq_one_letter_code
_entity_poly.pdbx_strand_id
1 'polypeptide(L)'
;MIPALTALKAAAAALLEARGQRGLSALVGGGEIDLAGPPERWTLGSRAVSASRLALTVDAPAFAALTADAARLAAVRDAFASAVRTPETELADLAVLLRLPGVGRGWNQVYREAAPRAAPERPHPDEVLGGAAALVEASGDARGAAMLRRARLEAAQVPSSGGAALVRCVVRLDPADLAALGRDGERAERLRRAVRSAGTRAAEAVVSVELAAALRPLGAADAPEARLTRALEARGAVVVPVSREEGGPGAREEGGPGGGGVELAVVASGELLRVRIAAAPGRARGEGGFRVEEIRAMTVAAQDLATPERAGEIAALLCGGDLP
;
A
#
# COMPACT_ATOMS: atom_id res chain seq x y z
N MET A 1 -25.45 -17.43 -14.28
CA MET A 1 -24.04 -17.23 -14.65
C MET A 1 -23.07 -17.94 -13.70
N ILE A 2 -23.24 -17.84 -12.37
CA ILE A 2 -22.42 -18.53 -11.34
C ILE A 2 -22.23 -20.05 -11.54
N PRO A 3 -23.23 -20.84 -12.01
CA PRO A 3 -23.05 -22.28 -12.22
C PRO A 3 -22.03 -22.61 -13.32
N ALA A 4 -21.98 -21.79 -14.38
CA ALA A 4 -21.09 -22.03 -15.53
C ALA A 4 -19.62 -21.80 -15.16
N LEU A 5 -19.32 -20.73 -14.41
CA LEU A 5 -17.97 -20.44 -13.93
C LEU A 5 -17.48 -21.48 -12.91
N THR A 6 -18.38 -21.95 -12.04
CA THR A 6 -18.06 -23.03 -11.09
C THR A 6 -17.77 -24.35 -11.81
N ALA A 7 -18.57 -24.71 -12.82
CA ALA A 7 -18.35 -25.89 -13.65
C ALA A 7 -17.05 -25.79 -14.46
N LEU A 8 -16.73 -24.62 -15.00
CA LEU A 8 -15.49 -24.37 -15.72
C LEU A 8 -14.25 -24.57 -14.82
N LYS A 9 -14.28 -24.02 -13.60
CA LYS A 9 -13.23 -24.22 -12.61
C LYS A 9 -13.05 -25.71 -12.27
N ALA A 10 -14.15 -26.43 -12.07
CA ALA A 10 -14.12 -27.87 -11.78
C ALA A 10 -13.55 -28.67 -12.96
N ALA A 11 -13.91 -28.33 -14.20
CA ALA A 11 -13.37 -28.96 -15.39
C ALA A 11 -11.86 -28.73 -15.55
N ALA A 12 -11.38 -27.49 -15.34
CA ALA A 12 -9.96 -27.19 -15.37
C ALA A 12 -9.18 -27.95 -14.28
N ALA A 13 -9.71 -28.04 -13.06
CA ALA A 13 -9.12 -28.82 -11.97
C ALA A 13 -9.05 -30.32 -12.32
N ALA A 14 -10.11 -30.89 -12.87
CA ALA A 14 -10.15 -32.28 -13.30
C ALA A 14 -9.13 -32.58 -14.42
N LEU A 15 -8.93 -31.65 -15.37
CA LEU A 15 -7.91 -31.78 -16.41
C LEU A 15 -6.49 -31.78 -15.85
N LEU A 16 -6.21 -30.94 -14.84
CA LEU A 16 -4.91 -30.94 -14.16
C LEU A 16 -4.69 -32.25 -13.39
N GLU A 17 -5.72 -32.75 -12.72
CA GLU A 17 -5.67 -34.02 -12.01
C GLU A 17 -5.43 -35.21 -12.94
N ALA A 18 -6.12 -35.26 -14.09
CA ALA A 18 -5.92 -36.29 -15.12
C ALA A 18 -4.49 -36.29 -15.68
N ARG A 19 -3.80 -35.15 -15.66
CA ARG A 19 -2.38 -35.00 -16.04
C ARG A 19 -1.41 -35.30 -14.89
N GLY A 20 -1.90 -35.79 -13.75
CA GLY A 20 -1.11 -36.09 -12.56
C GLY A 20 -0.71 -34.85 -11.73
N GLN A 21 -1.21 -33.66 -12.07
CA GLN A 21 -0.85 -32.40 -11.42
C GLN A 21 -1.77 -32.08 -10.22
N ARG A 22 -1.84 -33.00 -9.25
CA ARG A 22 -2.76 -32.89 -8.09
C ARG A 22 -2.57 -31.59 -7.29
N GLY A 23 -1.34 -31.14 -7.12
CA GLY A 23 -1.05 -29.87 -6.44
C GLY A 23 -1.67 -28.66 -7.14
N LEU A 24 -1.59 -28.59 -8.48
CA LEU A 24 -2.19 -27.51 -9.26
C LEU A 24 -3.71 -27.60 -9.30
N SER A 25 -4.27 -28.82 -9.36
CA SER A 25 -5.71 -29.04 -9.22
C SER A 25 -6.25 -28.47 -7.90
N ALA A 26 -5.58 -28.76 -6.77
CA ALA A 26 -5.97 -28.24 -5.45
C ALA A 26 -5.93 -26.71 -5.39
N LEU A 27 -4.88 -26.09 -5.97
CA LEU A 27 -4.76 -24.62 -6.03
C LEU A 27 -5.89 -23.99 -6.85
N VAL A 28 -6.23 -24.55 -8.01
CA VAL A 28 -7.37 -24.09 -8.82
C VAL A 28 -8.69 -24.30 -8.07
N GLY A 29 -8.86 -25.44 -7.38
CA GLY A 29 -10.04 -25.75 -6.60
C GLY A 29 -10.33 -24.73 -5.48
N GLY A 30 -9.29 -24.30 -4.76
CA GLY A 30 -9.37 -23.27 -3.71
C GLY A 30 -9.52 -21.83 -4.22
N GLY A 31 -9.26 -21.61 -5.51
CA GLY A 31 -9.42 -20.31 -6.16
C GLY A 31 -10.88 -19.93 -6.44
N GLU A 32 -11.10 -18.64 -6.69
CA GLU A 32 -12.35 -18.09 -7.23
C GLU A 32 -12.11 -17.66 -8.68
N ILE A 33 -13.14 -17.78 -9.53
CA ILE A 33 -13.03 -17.45 -10.95
C ILE A 33 -14.10 -16.45 -11.35
N ASP A 34 -13.67 -15.43 -12.10
CA ASP A 34 -14.53 -14.36 -12.59
C ASP A 34 -14.23 -14.04 -14.06
N LEU A 35 -15.19 -13.40 -14.74
CA LEU A 35 -15.00 -12.84 -16.07
C LEU A 35 -14.24 -11.51 -15.98
N ALA A 36 -13.12 -11.40 -16.68
CA ALA A 36 -12.28 -10.22 -16.75
C ALA A 36 -12.71 -9.28 -17.90
N GLY A 37 -13.97 -8.85 -17.86
CA GLY A 37 -14.60 -8.00 -18.89
C GLY A 37 -15.52 -8.76 -19.85
N PRO A 38 -16.13 -8.06 -20.82
CA PRO A 38 -17.00 -8.69 -21.80
C PRO A 38 -16.19 -9.59 -22.75
N PRO A 39 -16.77 -10.72 -23.22
CA PRO A 39 -16.13 -11.54 -24.25
C PRO A 39 -15.89 -10.76 -25.53
N GLU A 40 -14.75 -11.02 -26.16
CA GLU A 40 -14.40 -10.49 -27.47
C GLU A 40 -14.92 -11.39 -28.58
N ARG A 41 -15.23 -10.80 -29.74
CA ARG A 41 -15.56 -11.58 -30.92
C ARG A 41 -14.32 -11.76 -31.78
N TRP A 42 -13.87 -13.00 -31.90
CA TRP A 42 -12.73 -13.36 -32.76
C TRP A 42 -13.20 -14.15 -33.98
N THR A 43 -12.38 -14.14 -35.02
CA THR A 43 -12.59 -14.96 -36.22
C THR A 43 -11.45 -15.97 -36.32
N LEU A 44 -11.78 -17.27 -36.29
CA LEU A 44 -10.83 -18.37 -36.43
C LEU A 44 -11.16 -19.16 -37.71
N GLY A 45 -10.42 -18.85 -38.78
CA GLY A 45 -10.74 -19.34 -40.12
C GLY A 45 -12.08 -18.76 -40.59
N SER A 46 -13.06 -19.62 -40.87
CA SER A 46 -14.43 -19.23 -41.27
C SER A 46 -15.40 -19.06 -40.11
N ARG A 47 -14.98 -19.30 -38.86
CA ARG A 47 -15.87 -19.32 -37.69
C ARG A 47 -15.69 -18.07 -36.85
N ALA A 48 -16.81 -17.53 -36.36
CA ALA A 48 -16.81 -16.50 -35.32
C ALA A 48 -16.90 -17.19 -33.95
N VAL A 49 -16.01 -16.83 -33.02
CA VAL A 49 -15.98 -17.35 -31.66
C VAL A 49 -16.05 -16.22 -30.64
N SER A 50 -16.62 -16.53 -29.48
CA SER A 50 -16.64 -15.67 -28.30
C SER A 50 -15.42 -15.99 -27.44
N ALA A 51 -14.42 -15.11 -27.46
CA ALA A 51 -13.17 -15.25 -26.74
C ALA A 51 -13.29 -14.57 -25.36
N SER A 52 -13.31 -15.37 -24.30
CA SER A 52 -13.50 -14.89 -22.94
C SER A 52 -12.17 -14.62 -22.24
N ARG A 53 -12.09 -13.52 -21.47
CA ARG A 53 -10.99 -13.26 -20.54
C ARG A 53 -11.41 -13.69 -19.14
N LEU A 54 -10.57 -14.47 -18.46
CA LEU A 54 -10.86 -14.98 -17.12
C LEU A 54 -9.84 -14.46 -16.11
N ALA A 55 -10.28 -14.30 -14.86
CA ALA A 55 -9.43 -14.04 -13.72
C ALA A 55 -9.57 -15.16 -12.69
N LEU A 56 -8.45 -15.80 -12.33
CA LEU A 56 -8.36 -16.77 -11.24
C LEU A 56 -7.78 -16.06 -10.00
N THR A 57 -8.63 -15.82 -9.01
CA THR A 57 -8.28 -15.19 -7.74
C THR A 57 -7.90 -16.26 -6.71
N VAL A 58 -6.67 -16.20 -6.19
CA VAL A 58 -6.11 -17.20 -5.26
C VAL A 58 -5.50 -16.54 -4.03
N ASP A 59 -5.30 -17.29 -2.96
CA ASP A 59 -4.60 -16.78 -1.77
C ASP A 59 -3.08 -16.57 -2.02
N ALA A 60 -2.40 -15.94 -1.07
CA ALA A 60 -0.99 -15.58 -1.20
C ALA A 60 -0.06 -16.79 -1.38
N PRO A 61 -0.20 -17.90 -0.62
CA PRO A 61 0.59 -19.11 -0.86
C PRO A 61 0.39 -19.70 -2.26
N ALA A 62 -0.86 -19.78 -2.74
CA ALA A 62 -1.17 -20.25 -4.07
C ALA A 62 -0.60 -19.35 -5.16
N PHE A 63 -0.73 -18.02 -4.99
CA PHE A 63 -0.18 -17.03 -5.91
C PHE A 63 1.34 -17.16 -6.02
N ALA A 64 2.04 -17.28 -4.88
CA ALA A 64 3.48 -17.47 -4.84
C ALA A 64 3.88 -18.77 -5.55
N ALA A 65 3.20 -19.88 -5.27
CA ALA A 65 3.47 -21.18 -5.88
C ALA A 65 3.24 -21.23 -7.39
N LEU A 66 2.24 -20.48 -7.91
CA LEU A 66 1.94 -20.38 -9.35
C LEU A 66 2.91 -19.45 -10.08
N THR A 67 3.33 -18.35 -9.45
CA THR A 67 4.19 -17.34 -10.10
C THR A 67 5.67 -17.63 -9.99
N ALA A 68 6.08 -18.53 -9.08
CA ALA A 68 7.46 -18.98 -8.97
C ALA A 68 7.91 -19.88 -10.13
N ASP A 69 6.99 -20.51 -10.86
CA ASP A 69 7.29 -21.48 -11.90
C ASP A 69 6.40 -21.26 -13.13
N ALA A 70 7.01 -20.81 -14.23
CA ALA A 70 6.32 -20.51 -15.47
C ALA A 70 5.62 -21.74 -16.07
N ALA A 71 6.16 -22.95 -15.86
CA ALA A 71 5.56 -24.18 -16.38
C ALA A 71 4.25 -24.51 -15.64
N ARG A 72 4.17 -24.22 -14.33
CA ARG A 72 2.94 -24.39 -13.56
C ARG A 72 1.84 -23.45 -14.04
N LEU A 73 2.19 -22.18 -14.24
CA LEU A 73 1.24 -21.19 -14.75
C LEU A 73 0.76 -21.56 -16.17
N ALA A 74 1.67 -22.00 -17.04
CA ALA A 74 1.33 -22.46 -18.38
C ALA A 74 0.37 -23.67 -18.33
N ALA A 75 0.64 -24.66 -17.46
CA ALA A 75 -0.24 -25.82 -17.32
C ALA A 75 -1.65 -25.46 -16.85
N VAL A 76 -1.78 -24.50 -15.92
CA VAL A 76 -3.10 -23.97 -15.48
C VAL A 76 -3.80 -23.25 -16.63
N ARG A 77 -3.08 -22.41 -17.39
CA ARG A 77 -3.62 -21.74 -18.59
C ARG A 77 -4.13 -22.73 -19.63
N ASP A 78 -3.35 -23.77 -19.92
CA ASP A 78 -3.73 -24.81 -20.88
C ASP A 78 -4.95 -25.61 -20.42
N ALA A 79 -5.07 -25.88 -19.11
CA ALA A 79 -6.25 -26.52 -18.53
C ALA A 79 -7.50 -25.65 -18.72
N PHE A 80 -7.41 -24.35 -18.43
CA PHE A 80 -8.53 -23.43 -18.66
C PHE A 80 -8.86 -23.26 -20.15
N ALA A 81 -7.86 -23.11 -21.01
CA ALA A 81 -8.06 -23.03 -22.46
C ALA A 81 -8.79 -24.28 -22.98
N SER A 82 -8.36 -25.46 -22.53
CA SER A 82 -9.01 -26.73 -22.88
C SER A 82 -10.44 -26.81 -22.36
N ALA A 83 -10.71 -26.31 -21.15
CA ALA A 83 -12.04 -26.37 -20.53
C ALA A 83 -13.03 -25.35 -21.15
N VAL A 84 -12.56 -24.19 -21.61
CA VAL A 84 -13.39 -23.17 -22.30
C VAL A 84 -13.64 -23.53 -23.75
N ARG A 85 -12.73 -24.27 -24.40
CA ARG A 85 -12.77 -24.50 -25.85
C ARG A 85 -14.01 -25.29 -26.26
N THR A 86 -14.86 -24.64 -27.06
CA THR A 86 -15.94 -25.27 -27.84
C THR A 86 -15.87 -24.77 -29.29
N PRO A 87 -16.75 -25.23 -30.20
CA PRO A 87 -16.81 -24.63 -31.53
C PRO A 87 -17.16 -23.13 -31.54
N GLU A 88 -17.76 -22.60 -30.46
CA GLU A 88 -18.23 -21.22 -30.31
C GLU A 88 -17.45 -20.38 -29.30
N THR A 89 -16.67 -21.01 -28.39
CA THR A 89 -15.95 -20.30 -27.32
C THR A 89 -14.46 -20.61 -27.28
N GLU A 90 -13.66 -19.60 -26.96
CA GLU A 90 -12.22 -19.71 -26.75
C GLU A 90 -11.78 -18.91 -25.52
N LEU A 91 -10.58 -19.21 -25.02
CA LEU A 91 -9.95 -18.42 -23.96
C LEU A 91 -9.06 -17.35 -24.60
N ALA A 92 -9.38 -16.08 -24.36
CA ALA A 92 -8.56 -14.95 -24.78
C ALA A 92 -7.34 -14.76 -23.86
N ASP A 93 -7.58 -14.77 -22.55
CA ASP A 93 -6.53 -14.62 -21.54
C ASP A 93 -6.98 -15.22 -20.20
N LEU A 94 -6.00 -15.62 -19.38
CA LEU A 94 -6.17 -15.97 -17.99
C LEU A 94 -5.20 -15.16 -17.13
N ALA A 95 -5.77 -14.20 -16.40
CA ALA A 95 -5.10 -13.45 -15.36
C ALA A 95 -5.13 -14.25 -14.04
N VAL A 96 -4.03 -14.27 -13.30
CA VAL A 96 -3.99 -14.77 -11.92
C VAL A 96 -3.92 -13.56 -11.00
N LEU A 97 -4.86 -13.46 -10.07
CA LEU A 97 -4.99 -12.33 -9.16
C LEU A 97 -4.80 -12.79 -7.71
N LEU A 98 -4.17 -11.93 -6.91
CA LEU A 98 -4.04 -12.15 -5.48
C LEU A 98 -5.35 -11.76 -4.78
N ARG A 99 -5.89 -12.68 -3.97
CA ARG A 99 -6.99 -12.39 -3.05
C ARG A 99 -6.47 -11.45 -1.96
N LEU A 100 -7.02 -10.25 -1.88
CA LEU A 100 -6.69 -9.32 -0.81
C LEU A 100 -7.51 -9.60 0.45
N PRO A 101 -6.92 -9.39 1.64
CA PRO A 101 -7.70 -9.34 2.89
C PRO A 101 -8.64 -8.11 2.86
N GLY A 102 -9.85 -8.24 3.42
CA GLY A 102 -10.78 -7.11 3.56
C GLY A 102 -11.71 -6.87 2.37
N VAL A 103 -11.30 -7.26 1.15
CA VAL A 103 -12.19 -7.27 -0.03
C VAL A 103 -13.18 -8.43 0.10
N GLY A 104 -14.24 -8.20 0.88
CA GLY A 104 -15.34 -9.14 1.01
C GLY A 104 -15.98 -9.42 -0.35
N ARG A 105 -16.63 -10.59 -0.46
CA ARG A 105 -17.52 -10.92 -1.58
C ARG A 105 -18.51 -9.78 -1.76
N GLY A 106 -18.40 -9.04 -2.88
CA GLY A 106 -19.28 -7.91 -3.14
C GLY A 106 -20.75 -8.32 -3.07
N TRP A 107 -21.61 -7.40 -2.63
CA TRP A 107 -23.07 -7.58 -2.48
C TRP A 107 -23.77 -8.19 -3.72
N ASN A 108 -23.14 -8.13 -4.90
CA ASN A 108 -23.62 -8.73 -6.15
C ASN A 108 -23.60 -10.27 -6.17
N GLN A 109 -22.86 -10.93 -5.26
CA GLN A 109 -23.00 -12.38 -5.05
C GLN A 109 -24.23 -12.72 -4.18
N VAL A 110 -24.73 -11.76 -3.40
CA VAL A 110 -25.90 -11.92 -2.50
C VAL A 110 -27.21 -11.63 -3.24
N TYR A 111 -27.22 -10.67 -4.18
CA TYR A 111 -28.41 -10.33 -4.96
C TYR A 111 -28.22 -10.60 -6.45
N ARG A 112 -29.01 -11.57 -6.95
CA ARG A 112 -29.02 -12.04 -8.36
C ARG A 112 -29.35 -10.93 -9.38
N GLU A 113 -29.94 -9.81 -8.93
CA GLU A 113 -30.44 -8.72 -9.78
C GLU A 113 -29.71 -7.39 -9.59
N ALA A 114 -28.64 -7.34 -8.80
CA ALA A 114 -27.83 -6.12 -8.72
C ALA A 114 -27.19 -5.84 -10.09
N ALA A 115 -27.43 -4.64 -10.63
CA ALA A 115 -26.91 -4.23 -11.93
C ALA A 115 -25.40 -4.51 -12.02
N PRO A 116 -24.88 -4.98 -13.17
CA PRO A 116 -23.45 -5.23 -13.34
C PRO A 116 -22.69 -3.95 -12.99
N ARG A 117 -21.86 -4.03 -11.95
CA ARG A 117 -21.13 -2.87 -11.42
C ARG A 117 -20.32 -2.23 -12.55
N ALA A 118 -20.58 -0.97 -12.85
CA ALA A 118 -19.68 -0.15 -13.65
C ALA A 118 -18.38 0.03 -12.85
N ALA A 119 -17.31 -0.62 -13.32
CA ALA A 119 -15.96 -0.71 -12.75
C ALA A 119 -15.84 -1.41 -11.37
N PRO A 120 -14.89 -2.36 -11.19
CA PRO A 120 -14.55 -2.86 -9.87
C PRO A 120 -14.01 -1.70 -9.01
N GLU A 121 -14.51 -1.61 -7.78
CA GLU A 121 -14.01 -0.66 -6.79
C GLU A 121 -12.53 -0.90 -6.56
N ARG A 122 -11.73 0.15 -6.69
CA ARG A 122 -10.29 0.08 -6.53
C ARG A 122 -9.98 -0.42 -5.11
N PRO A 123 -9.09 -1.41 -4.96
CA PRO A 123 -8.75 -1.90 -3.63
C PRO A 123 -8.18 -0.78 -2.77
N HIS A 124 -8.54 -0.78 -1.48
CA HIS A 124 -8.02 0.23 -0.56
C HIS A 124 -6.49 0.05 -0.42
N PRO A 125 -5.69 1.13 -0.30
CA PRO A 125 -4.24 1.02 -0.21
C PRO A 125 -3.75 0.05 0.88
N ASP A 126 -4.44 0.00 2.02
CA ASP A 126 -4.12 -0.91 3.12
C ASP A 126 -4.36 -2.39 2.78
N GLU A 127 -5.37 -2.70 1.97
CA GLU A 127 -5.63 -4.07 1.50
C GLU A 127 -4.51 -4.52 0.54
N VAL A 128 -4.05 -3.61 -0.32
CA VAL A 128 -2.91 -3.86 -1.23
C VAL A 128 -1.64 -4.13 -0.42
N LEU A 129 -1.36 -3.33 0.61
CA LEU A 129 -0.23 -3.56 1.50
C LEU A 129 -0.37 -4.86 2.30
N GLY A 130 -1.57 -5.18 2.79
CA GLY A 130 -1.86 -6.42 3.49
C GLY A 130 -1.64 -7.66 2.61
N GLY A 131 -2.13 -7.62 1.36
CA GLY A 131 -1.89 -8.68 0.38
C GLY A 131 -0.42 -8.80 -0.01
N ALA A 132 0.27 -7.67 -0.24
CA ALA A 132 1.69 -7.67 -0.55
C ALA A 132 2.52 -8.26 0.61
N ALA A 133 2.20 -7.90 1.85
CA ALA A 133 2.84 -8.46 3.04
C ALA A 133 2.62 -9.98 3.13
N ALA A 134 1.39 -10.46 2.91
CA ALA A 134 1.08 -11.88 2.90
C ALA A 134 1.84 -12.64 1.79
N LEU A 135 2.02 -12.03 0.62
CA LEU A 135 2.79 -12.61 -0.49
C LEU A 135 4.29 -12.70 -0.18
N VAL A 136 4.87 -11.66 0.43
CA VAL A 136 6.27 -11.64 0.85
C VAL A 136 6.51 -12.68 1.96
N GLU A 137 5.57 -12.81 2.90
CA GLU A 137 5.62 -13.80 3.97
C GLU A 137 5.50 -15.24 3.44
N ALA A 138 4.57 -15.49 2.51
CA ALA A 138 4.43 -16.79 1.84
C ALA A 138 5.68 -17.20 1.05
N SER A 139 6.51 -16.22 0.66
CA SER A 139 7.81 -16.45 0.01
C SER A 139 8.96 -16.63 1.01
N GLY A 140 8.68 -16.60 2.32
CA GLY A 140 9.65 -16.83 3.40
C GLY A 140 10.33 -15.57 3.97
N ASP A 141 9.96 -14.36 3.56
CA ASP A 141 10.61 -13.11 4.02
C ASP A 141 9.76 -12.38 5.06
N ALA A 142 9.68 -12.93 6.27
CA ALA A 142 8.91 -12.35 7.38
C ALA A 142 9.32 -10.90 7.71
N ARG A 143 10.61 -10.58 7.56
CA ARG A 143 11.13 -9.22 7.79
C ARG A 143 10.59 -8.25 6.75
N GLY A 144 10.63 -8.61 5.47
CA GLY A 144 10.06 -7.81 4.39
C GLY A 144 8.55 -7.62 4.55
N ALA A 145 7.83 -8.65 4.98
CA ALA A 145 6.39 -8.56 5.27
C ALA A 145 6.12 -7.57 6.41
N ALA A 146 6.90 -7.60 7.49
CA ALA A 146 6.77 -6.65 8.60
C ALA A 146 7.01 -5.19 8.17
N MET A 147 7.95 -4.94 7.25
CA MET A 147 8.17 -3.61 6.67
C MET A 147 6.92 -3.12 5.93
N LEU A 148 6.29 -3.97 5.11
CA LEU A 148 5.08 -3.61 4.37
C LEU A 148 3.86 -3.38 5.27
N ARG A 149 3.73 -4.12 6.37
CA ARG A 149 2.61 -3.93 7.33
C ARG A 149 2.64 -2.59 8.04
N ARG A 150 3.83 -1.99 8.21
CA ARG A 150 4.00 -0.65 8.79
C ARG A 150 3.98 0.46 7.74
N ALA A 151 4.06 0.11 6.47
CA ALA A 151 4.16 1.07 5.38
C ALA A 151 2.84 1.82 5.14
N ARG A 152 2.91 2.90 4.37
CA ARG A 152 1.75 3.56 3.77
C ARG A 152 1.86 3.53 2.25
N LEU A 153 0.74 3.34 1.56
CA LEU A 153 0.69 3.28 0.11
C LEU A 153 -0.04 4.50 -0.45
N GLU A 154 0.64 5.24 -1.32
CA GLU A 154 0.08 6.32 -2.12
C GLU A 154 -0.05 5.82 -3.56
N ALA A 155 -1.19 6.03 -4.22
CA ALA A 155 -1.42 5.50 -5.56
C ALA A 155 -2.12 6.52 -6.47
N ALA A 156 -1.47 6.86 -7.58
CA ALA A 156 -1.95 7.81 -8.57
C ALA A 156 -2.21 7.13 -9.92
N GLN A 157 -3.31 7.50 -10.58
CA GLN A 157 -3.58 7.06 -11.95
C GLN A 157 -2.70 7.84 -12.93
N VAL A 158 -2.24 7.15 -13.96
CA VAL A 158 -1.48 7.72 -15.07
C VAL A 158 -2.38 7.74 -16.29
N PRO A 159 -2.36 8.84 -17.08
CA PRO A 159 -3.04 8.88 -18.36
C PRO A 159 -2.63 7.67 -19.23
N SER A 160 -3.59 6.90 -19.69
CA SER A 160 -3.37 5.77 -20.58
C SER A 160 -4.26 5.88 -21.81
N SER A 161 -3.65 5.73 -22.99
CA SER A 161 -4.38 5.65 -24.26
C SER A 161 -5.04 4.28 -24.48
N GLY A 162 -4.75 3.30 -23.62
CA GLY A 162 -5.28 1.94 -23.66
C GLY A 162 -6.47 1.72 -22.71
N GLY A 163 -7.18 0.61 -22.90
CA GLY A 163 -8.42 0.30 -22.18
C GLY A 163 -8.26 -0.12 -20.70
N ALA A 164 -7.05 -0.31 -20.19
CA ALA A 164 -6.79 -0.59 -18.78
C ALA A 164 -6.18 0.63 -18.09
N ALA A 165 -6.68 0.97 -16.90
CA ALA A 165 -6.15 2.08 -16.11
C ALA A 165 -4.74 1.73 -15.63
N LEU A 166 -3.79 2.65 -15.83
CA LEU A 166 -2.41 2.48 -15.37
C LEU A 166 -2.20 3.21 -14.05
N VAL A 167 -1.50 2.58 -13.12
CA VAL A 167 -1.30 3.12 -11.77
C VAL A 167 0.16 3.10 -11.34
N ARG A 168 0.57 4.22 -10.75
CA ARG A 168 1.85 4.37 -10.06
C ARG A 168 1.61 4.32 -8.56
N CYS A 169 2.41 3.50 -7.90
CA CYS A 169 2.36 3.28 -6.47
C CYS A 169 3.65 3.82 -5.83
N VAL A 170 3.52 4.53 -4.71
CA VAL A 170 4.65 4.93 -3.84
C VAL A 170 4.42 4.30 -2.48
N VAL A 171 5.33 3.41 -2.08
CA VAL A 171 5.34 2.78 -0.76
C VAL A 171 6.21 3.62 0.16
N ARG A 172 5.57 4.27 1.13
CA ARG A 172 6.22 5.05 2.19
C ARG A 172 6.61 4.12 3.32
N LEU A 173 7.90 3.95 3.53
CA LEU A 173 8.50 3.09 4.55
C LEU A 173 9.12 3.94 5.67
N ASP A 174 9.25 3.37 6.86
CA ASP A 174 10.08 3.99 7.90
C ASP A 174 11.51 4.20 7.39
N PRO A 175 12.17 5.33 7.71
CA PRO A 175 13.52 5.62 7.22
C PRO A 175 14.54 4.52 7.51
N ALA A 176 14.43 3.87 8.68
CA ALA A 176 15.28 2.74 9.05
C ALA A 176 15.09 1.52 8.14
N ASP A 177 13.85 1.24 7.74
CA ASP A 177 13.54 0.14 6.81
C ASP A 177 14.05 0.47 5.40
N LEU A 178 13.85 1.71 4.94
CA LEU A 178 14.39 2.13 3.64
C LEU A 178 15.92 2.04 3.61
N ALA A 179 16.60 2.49 4.66
CA ALA A 179 18.05 2.37 4.78
C ALA A 179 18.51 0.90 4.80
N ALA A 180 17.75 0.00 5.44
CA ALA A 180 18.02 -1.43 5.40
C ALA A 180 17.85 -2.02 3.99
N LEU A 181 16.81 -1.60 3.26
CA LEU A 181 16.58 -2.02 1.86
C LEU A 181 17.64 -1.47 0.90
N GLY A 182 18.22 -0.30 1.17
CA GLY A 182 19.34 0.23 0.41
C GLY A 182 20.57 -0.70 0.43
N ARG A 183 20.72 -1.52 1.48
CA ARG A 183 21.78 -2.53 1.60
C ARG A 183 21.38 -3.91 1.07
N ASP A 184 20.09 -4.14 0.80
CA ASP A 184 19.52 -5.42 0.39
C ASP A 184 18.58 -5.20 -0.82
N GLY A 185 19.21 -5.03 -1.99
CA GLY A 185 18.50 -4.74 -3.24
C GLY A 185 17.54 -5.84 -3.68
N GLU A 186 17.82 -7.10 -3.36
CA GLU A 186 16.93 -8.22 -3.65
C GLU A 186 15.64 -8.12 -2.85
N ARG A 187 15.71 -7.85 -1.54
CA ARG A 187 14.50 -7.61 -0.73
C ARG A 187 13.72 -6.42 -1.25
N ALA A 188 14.40 -5.33 -1.63
CA ALA A 188 13.73 -4.16 -2.18
C ALA A 188 12.92 -4.52 -3.45
N GLU A 189 13.49 -5.33 -4.34
CA GLU A 189 12.80 -5.76 -5.55
C GLU A 189 11.67 -6.76 -5.27
N ARG A 190 11.84 -7.67 -4.30
CA ARG A 190 10.76 -8.56 -3.84
C ARG A 190 9.56 -7.76 -3.32
N LEU A 191 9.80 -6.71 -2.53
CA LEU A 191 8.74 -5.82 -2.03
C LEU A 191 8.02 -5.09 -3.17
N ARG A 192 8.75 -4.51 -4.13
CA ARG A 192 8.15 -3.85 -5.30
C ARG A 192 7.30 -4.82 -6.12
N ARG A 193 7.81 -6.02 -6.38
CA ARG A 193 7.09 -7.06 -7.12
C ARG A 193 5.82 -7.47 -6.38
N ALA A 194 5.89 -7.67 -5.06
CA ALA A 194 4.73 -8.04 -4.26
C ALA A 194 3.64 -6.97 -4.27
N VAL A 195 4.00 -5.69 -4.11
CA VAL A 195 3.04 -4.57 -4.18
C VAL A 195 2.45 -4.45 -5.59
N ARG A 196 3.24 -4.64 -6.65
CA ARG A 196 2.76 -4.65 -8.04
C ARG A 196 1.74 -5.77 -8.27
N SER A 197 2.04 -6.98 -7.81
CA SER A 197 1.14 -8.13 -7.91
C SER A 197 -0.13 -7.93 -7.10
N ALA A 198 -0.01 -7.40 -5.87
CA ALA A 198 -1.16 -7.14 -5.00
C ALA A 198 -2.06 -6.02 -5.52
N GLY A 199 -1.51 -5.00 -6.19
CA GLY A 199 -2.28 -3.89 -6.75
C GLY A 199 -2.88 -4.16 -8.14
N THR A 200 -2.31 -5.08 -8.93
CA THR A 200 -2.81 -5.38 -10.28
C THR A 200 -4.17 -6.11 -10.25
N ARG A 201 -5.13 -5.63 -11.04
CA ARG A 201 -6.47 -6.20 -11.24
C ARG A 201 -6.77 -6.40 -12.72
N ALA A 202 -7.89 -7.05 -13.03
CA ALA A 202 -8.34 -7.26 -14.41
C ALA A 202 -8.51 -5.95 -15.21
N ALA A 203 -8.90 -4.85 -14.54
CA ALA A 203 -9.15 -3.55 -15.17
C ALA A 203 -8.06 -2.48 -14.90
N GLU A 204 -7.11 -2.76 -14.00
CA GLU A 204 -6.09 -1.80 -13.55
C GLU A 204 -4.73 -2.50 -13.45
N ALA A 205 -3.69 -1.91 -14.04
CA ALA A 205 -2.33 -2.45 -13.98
C ALA A 205 -1.40 -1.48 -13.24
N VAL A 206 -0.65 -2.00 -12.26
CA VAL A 206 0.38 -1.23 -11.57
C VAL A 206 1.64 -1.20 -12.45
N VAL A 207 1.96 -0.04 -13.00
CA VAL A 207 3.08 0.14 -13.94
C VAL A 207 4.40 0.43 -13.23
N SER A 208 4.36 1.13 -12.09
CA SER A 208 5.55 1.40 -11.29
C SER A 208 5.27 1.33 -9.81
N VAL A 209 6.26 0.87 -9.06
CA VAL A 209 6.27 0.87 -7.59
C VAL A 209 7.56 1.52 -7.14
N GLU A 210 7.46 2.65 -6.47
CA GLU A 210 8.58 3.40 -5.91
C GLU A 210 8.61 3.16 -4.39
N LEU A 211 9.81 2.99 -3.83
CA LEU A 211 10.02 2.88 -2.39
C LEU A 211 10.60 4.21 -1.93
N ALA A 212 9.92 4.88 -1.00
CA ALA A 212 10.33 6.18 -0.50
C ALA A 212 10.25 6.21 1.03
N ALA A 213 11.01 7.12 1.64
CA ALA A 213 10.88 7.36 3.07
C ALA A 213 9.52 8.00 3.33
N ALA A 214 8.85 7.54 4.38
CA ALA A 214 7.79 8.31 4.99
C ALA A 214 8.41 9.60 5.54
N LEU A 215 7.78 10.74 5.25
CA LEU A 215 8.21 12.04 5.77
C LEU A 215 8.00 12.17 7.28
N ARG A 216 7.43 11.14 7.92
CA ARG A 216 7.16 11.02 9.36
C ARG A 216 7.39 9.56 9.81
N PRO A 217 7.85 9.32 11.05
CA PRO A 217 7.81 7.99 11.65
C PRO A 217 6.37 7.50 11.72
N LEU A 218 6.07 6.32 11.18
CA LEU A 218 4.70 5.79 11.15
C LEU A 218 4.26 5.21 12.51
N GLY A 219 5.16 5.21 13.49
CA GLY A 219 5.06 4.43 14.74
C GLY A 219 4.55 5.13 16.01
N ALA A 220 4.07 6.38 15.99
CA ALA A 220 3.62 7.04 17.23
C ALA A 220 2.30 7.80 17.06
N ALA A 221 1.20 7.09 16.89
CA ALA A 221 -0.13 7.66 16.73
C ALA A 221 -0.60 8.54 17.93
N ASP A 222 0.01 8.39 19.11
CA ASP A 222 -0.38 9.08 20.35
C ASP A 222 0.70 9.99 20.97
N ALA A 223 1.85 10.17 20.34
CA ALA A 223 2.85 11.09 20.85
C ALA A 223 2.35 12.56 20.79
N PRO A 224 2.64 13.40 21.79
CA PRO A 224 2.28 14.83 21.80
C PRO A 224 2.78 15.56 20.54
N GLU A 225 3.95 15.17 20.03
CA GLU A 225 4.47 15.61 18.74
C GLU A 225 3.50 15.30 17.60
N ALA A 226 3.17 14.02 17.38
CA ALA A 226 2.27 13.59 16.30
C ALA A 226 0.87 14.22 16.36
N ARG A 227 0.41 14.64 17.55
CA ARG A 227 -0.83 15.43 17.71
C ARG A 227 -0.67 16.86 17.19
N LEU A 228 0.38 17.56 17.61
CA LEU A 228 0.67 18.92 17.11
C LEU A 228 0.94 18.93 15.61
N THR A 229 1.71 17.96 15.10
CA THR A 229 2.05 17.88 13.67
C THR A 229 0.80 17.66 12.79
N ARG A 230 -0.20 16.91 13.26
CA ARG A 230 -1.50 16.74 12.60
C ARG A 230 -2.33 18.02 12.62
N ALA A 231 -2.38 18.70 13.76
CA ALA A 231 -3.14 19.94 13.91
C ALA A 231 -2.58 21.07 13.03
N LEU A 232 -1.25 21.13 12.86
CA LEU A 232 -0.57 22.08 11.97
C LEU A 232 -0.80 21.74 10.49
N GLU A 233 -0.69 20.47 10.10
CA GLU A 233 -0.97 20.03 8.71
C GLU A 233 -2.42 20.25 8.30
N ALA A 234 -3.38 20.01 9.20
CA ALA A 234 -4.80 20.28 8.94
C ALA A 234 -5.06 21.76 8.61
N ARG A 235 -4.15 22.65 9.00
CA ARG A 235 -4.16 24.08 8.69
C ARG A 235 -3.25 24.47 7.51
N GLY A 236 -2.72 23.49 6.78
CA GLY A 236 -1.88 23.73 5.61
C GLY A 236 -0.43 24.08 5.90
N ALA A 237 0.03 23.91 7.15
CA ALA A 237 1.44 24.11 7.48
C ALA A 237 2.28 22.88 7.10
N VAL A 238 3.49 23.12 6.60
CA VAL A 238 4.48 22.06 6.37
C VAL A 238 5.30 21.90 7.64
N VAL A 239 5.35 20.69 8.19
CA VAL A 239 6.08 20.42 9.44
C VAL A 239 7.14 19.36 9.21
N VAL A 240 8.38 19.67 9.59
CA VAL A 240 9.53 18.77 9.51
C VAL A 240 10.05 18.54 10.93
N PRO A 241 10.04 17.28 11.42
CA PRO A 241 10.68 16.97 12.69
C PRO A 241 12.19 17.06 12.57
N VAL A 242 12.81 17.84 13.45
CA VAL A 242 14.25 17.97 13.60
C VAL A 242 14.63 17.22 14.87
N SER A 243 14.92 15.93 14.74
CA SER A 243 15.44 15.16 15.86
C SER A 243 16.86 15.62 16.17
N ARG A 244 17.13 16.03 17.41
CA ARG A 244 18.51 16.18 17.88
C ARG A 244 18.93 14.82 18.44
N GLU A 245 19.95 14.20 17.84
CA GLU A 245 20.57 12.98 18.37
C GLU A 245 20.91 13.16 19.85
N GLU A 246 20.34 12.32 20.71
CA GLU A 246 20.82 12.17 22.07
C GLU A 246 22.21 11.53 22.03
N GLY A 247 23.25 12.32 22.27
CA GLY A 247 24.55 11.82 22.67
C GLY A 247 25.38 11.13 21.59
N GLY A 248 25.89 11.90 20.62
CA GLY A 248 27.15 11.52 19.96
C GLY A 248 28.31 11.50 20.98
N PRO A 249 29.34 10.65 20.81
CA PRO A 249 30.42 10.41 21.79
C PRO A 249 31.45 11.56 21.91
N GLY A 250 30.98 12.81 21.91
CA GLY A 250 31.79 14.03 22.04
C GLY A 250 31.14 15.17 22.84
N ALA A 251 29.94 14.98 23.41
CA ALA A 251 29.32 15.98 24.27
C ALA A 251 29.95 15.98 25.68
N ARG A 252 31.17 16.51 25.79
CA ARG A 252 31.80 16.82 27.07
C ARG A 252 31.21 18.10 27.65
N GLU A 253 30.68 17.96 28.85
CA GLU A 253 30.85 18.86 30.01
C GLU A 253 31.00 20.36 29.75
N GLU A 254 30.01 21.00 29.14
CA GLU A 254 29.65 22.36 29.56
C GLU A 254 28.15 22.40 29.85
N GLY A 255 27.84 22.62 31.13
CA GLY A 255 26.53 22.38 31.73
C GLY A 255 25.40 23.21 31.13
N GLY A 256 24.47 22.54 30.48
CA GLY A 256 23.08 22.98 30.35
C GLY A 256 22.16 21.78 30.59
N PRO A 257 20.96 21.96 31.19
CA PRO A 257 20.01 20.87 31.41
C PRO A 257 19.49 20.37 30.06
N GLY A 258 20.19 19.39 29.49
CA GLY A 258 19.82 18.67 28.28
C GLY A 258 18.64 17.75 28.54
N GLY A 259 17.44 18.31 28.59
CA GLY A 259 16.22 17.53 28.49
C GLY A 259 15.96 17.16 27.04
N GLY A 260 15.89 15.86 26.75
CA GLY A 260 15.42 15.30 25.48
C GLY A 260 14.08 15.94 25.10
N GLY A 261 14.11 16.78 24.09
CA GLY A 261 12.94 17.50 23.60
C GLY A 261 12.94 17.43 22.09
N VAL A 262 11.76 17.18 21.51
CA VAL A 262 11.62 17.12 20.06
C VAL A 262 11.48 18.54 19.52
N GLU A 263 12.15 18.82 18.41
CA GLU A 263 12.09 20.10 17.75
C GLU A 263 11.40 19.94 16.40
N LEU A 264 10.52 20.88 16.06
CA LEU A 264 9.77 20.92 14.82
C LEU A 264 10.12 22.20 14.07
N ALA A 265 10.51 22.08 12.81
CA ALA A 265 10.50 23.19 11.87
C ALA A 265 9.12 23.24 11.21
N VAL A 266 8.44 24.38 11.32
CA VAL A 266 7.08 24.59 10.80
C VAL A 266 7.14 25.71 9.78
N VAL A 267 6.64 25.48 8.57
CA VAL A 267 6.44 26.52 7.57
C VAL A 267 4.95 26.77 7.41
N ALA A 268 4.50 27.95 7.81
CA ALA A 268 3.12 28.39 7.68
C ALA A 268 3.10 29.77 7.03
N SER A 269 2.25 29.97 6.02
CA SER A 269 2.08 31.26 5.33
C SER A 269 3.38 31.90 4.79
N GLY A 270 4.37 31.08 4.45
CA GLY A 270 5.68 31.53 3.96
C GLY A 270 6.69 31.88 5.05
N GLU A 271 6.32 31.80 6.33
CA GLU A 271 7.22 32.02 7.46
C GLU A 271 7.75 30.69 8.02
N LEU A 272 9.04 30.66 8.37
CA LEU A 272 9.67 29.53 9.05
C LEU A 272 9.64 29.77 10.57
N LEU A 273 9.03 28.83 11.28
CA LEU A 273 8.90 28.79 12.74
C LEU A 273 9.64 27.58 13.30
N ARG A 274 10.23 27.74 14.49
CA ARG A 274 10.91 26.65 15.21
C ARG A 274 10.14 26.36 16.50
N VAL A 275 9.56 25.18 16.63
CA VAL A 275 8.77 24.79 17.80
C VAL A 275 9.50 23.71 18.59
N ARG A 276 9.84 23.99 19.85
CA ARG A 276 10.46 23.01 20.75
C ARG A 276 9.42 22.43 21.71
N ILE A 277 9.31 21.11 21.76
CA ILE A 277 8.47 20.38 22.71
C ILE A 277 9.34 19.94 23.90
N ALA A 278 9.11 20.53 25.07
CA ALA A 278 9.88 20.21 26.28
C ALA A 278 9.19 19.14 27.14
N ALA A 279 9.95 18.17 27.64
CA ALA A 279 9.47 17.04 28.43
C ALA A 279 9.18 17.37 29.93
N ALA A 280 9.58 18.55 30.44
CA ALA A 280 9.33 18.97 31.82
C ALA A 280 9.30 20.51 31.98
N PRO A 281 8.60 21.08 32.99
CA PRO A 281 8.56 22.52 33.23
C PRO A 281 9.86 23.02 33.86
N GLY A 282 10.86 23.28 33.04
CA GLY A 282 12.08 24.01 33.42
C GLY A 282 11.91 25.50 33.14
N ARG A 283 12.14 26.34 34.15
CA ARG A 283 12.07 27.82 34.08
C ARG A 283 12.74 28.36 32.81
N ALA A 284 11.99 29.16 32.05
CA ALA A 284 12.53 29.95 30.96
C ALA A 284 13.59 30.94 31.48
N ARG A 285 14.80 30.90 30.92
CA ARG A 285 15.80 31.95 31.11
C ARG A 285 16.75 32.01 29.91
N GLY A 286 16.94 33.23 29.42
CA GLY A 286 18.13 33.65 28.68
C GLY A 286 18.03 33.52 27.16
N GLU A 287 17.69 34.63 26.51
CA GLU A 287 18.06 34.91 25.13
C GLU A 287 19.58 34.78 24.97
N GLY A 288 20.02 33.92 24.05
CA GLY A 288 21.40 33.78 23.61
C GLY A 288 21.38 33.49 22.12
N GLY A 289 21.71 34.50 21.33
CA GLY A 289 21.41 34.57 19.90
C GLY A 289 22.27 33.69 19.00
N PHE A 290 21.69 33.35 17.86
CA PHE A 290 22.38 33.17 16.59
C PHE A 290 21.64 34.05 15.56
N ARG A 291 22.39 34.92 14.86
CA ARG A 291 21.87 35.73 13.76
C ARG A 291 21.81 34.89 12.49
N VAL A 292 20.61 34.48 12.13
CA VAL A 292 20.10 34.27 10.77
C VAL A 292 18.67 34.82 10.80
N GLU A 293 18.24 35.52 9.75
CA GLU A 293 16.95 36.23 9.59
C GLU A 293 15.82 35.65 10.48
N GLU A 294 15.23 36.51 11.34
CA GLU A 294 14.34 36.20 12.47
C GLU A 294 13.45 34.94 12.30
N ILE A 295 13.98 33.77 12.68
CA ILE A 295 13.16 32.57 12.87
C ILE A 295 12.44 32.74 14.21
N ARG A 296 11.12 32.93 14.19
CA ARG A 296 10.30 32.93 15.41
C ARG A 296 10.37 31.54 16.05
N ALA A 297 10.87 31.50 17.28
CA ALA A 297 11.00 30.28 18.07
C ALA A 297 9.95 30.24 19.19
N MET A 298 9.26 29.12 19.35
CA MET A 298 8.25 28.92 20.40
C MET A 298 8.50 27.61 21.15
N THR A 299 8.32 27.63 22.48
CA THR A 299 8.43 26.42 23.31
C THR A 299 7.06 26.02 23.81
N VAL A 300 6.68 24.76 23.57
CA VAL A 300 5.40 24.18 24.00
C VAL A 300 5.70 23.03 24.97
N ALA A 301 5.01 22.97 26.11
CA ALA A 301 5.19 21.85 27.02
C ALA A 301 4.42 20.62 26.49
N ALA A 302 5.00 19.42 26.64
CA ALA A 302 4.36 18.18 26.17
C ALA A 302 2.95 17.96 26.78
N GLN A 303 2.73 18.42 28.01
CA GLN A 303 1.43 18.37 28.69
C GLN A 303 0.35 19.24 28.02
N ASP A 304 0.75 20.33 27.36
CA ASP A 304 -0.18 21.19 26.61
C ASP A 304 -0.61 20.53 25.28
N LEU A 305 0.02 19.42 24.90
CA LEU A 305 -0.32 18.61 23.72
C LEU A 305 -0.94 17.27 24.11
N ALA A 306 -1.39 17.15 25.36
CA ALA A 306 -1.97 15.92 25.91
C ALA A 306 -3.35 15.57 25.33
N THR A 307 -4.03 16.52 24.67
CA THR A 307 -5.33 16.29 24.02
C THR A 307 -5.34 16.84 22.58
N PRO A 308 -6.15 16.26 21.67
CA PRO A 308 -6.30 16.75 20.29
C PRO A 308 -6.81 18.20 20.21
N GLU A 309 -7.74 18.58 21.09
CA GLU A 309 -8.34 19.93 21.11
C GLU A 309 -7.28 20.98 21.42
N ARG A 310 -6.44 20.72 22.44
CA ARG A 310 -5.39 21.64 22.86
C ARG A 310 -4.26 21.75 21.83
N ALA A 311 -3.92 20.65 21.16
CA ALA A 311 -3.02 20.68 20.01
C ALA A 311 -3.60 21.51 18.85
N GLY A 312 -4.92 21.45 18.64
CA GLY A 312 -5.65 22.26 17.68
C GLY A 312 -5.58 23.77 17.97
N GLU A 313 -5.75 24.17 19.23
CA GLU A 313 -5.65 25.58 19.66
C GLU A 313 -4.22 26.12 19.47
N ILE A 314 -3.20 25.36 19.87
CA ILE A 314 -1.80 25.76 19.73
C ILE A 314 -1.40 25.86 18.25
N ALA A 315 -1.89 24.96 17.40
CA ALA A 315 -1.68 25.04 15.96
C ALA A 315 -2.36 26.28 15.32
N ALA A 316 -3.52 26.71 15.84
CA ALA A 316 -4.19 27.92 15.38
C ALA A 316 -3.33 29.16 15.65
N LEU A 317 -2.82 29.26 16.88
CA LEU A 317 -1.92 30.34 17.31
C LEU A 317 -0.64 30.37 16.48
N LEU A 318 -0.04 29.20 16.20
CA LEU A 318 1.18 29.09 15.40
C LEU A 318 0.98 29.50 13.94
N CYS A 319 -0.21 29.29 13.38
CA CYS A 319 -0.53 29.68 12.01
C CYS A 319 -1.12 31.10 11.91
N GLY A 320 -1.12 31.88 12.99
CA GLY A 320 -1.61 33.27 13.01
C GLY A 320 -3.14 33.43 13.03
N GLY A 321 -3.89 32.40 13.45
CA GLY A 321 -5.33 32.50 13.67
C GLY A 321 -5.68 33.00 15.08
N ASP A 322 -6.72 33.82 15.19
CA ASP A 322 -7.31 34.18 16.49
C ASP A 322 -7.97 32.95 17.13
N LEU A 323 -7.85 32.82 18.45
CA LEU A 323 -8.58 31.80 19.22
C LEU A 323 -10.09 32.09 19.16
N PRO A 324 -10.95 31.06 19.08
CA PRO A 324 -12.39 31.23 19.29
C PRO A 324 -12.71 31.71 20.72
#